data_AF-L0AVC0-F1
#
_entry.id   AF-L0AVC0-F1
#
_cell.length_a   1.000
_cell.length_b   1.000
_cell.length_c   1.000
_cell.angle_alpha   90.00
_cell.angle_beta   90.00
_cell.angle_gamma   90.00
#
_symmetry.space_group_name_H-M   'P 1'
#
loop_
_entity.id
_entity.type
_entity.pdbx_description
1 polymer ?
#
loop_
_entity_poly.entity_id
_entity_poly.type
_entity_poly.pdbx_seq_one_letter_code
_entity_poly.pdbx_strand_id
1 'polypeptide(L)'
;MPISLKSGATVFISVRRGLESHLLKEIKRNIFLNKINRIHHKRTPIETVDDQDLRILSKDQDFEFNTEILNKHALKEKGRWICKFNNEKAQESSESRHSVTTKDRITKFTERKSDLCDINVQSGGLEIKCTFEWLIKSILFIKSAESIWLRIGHPFRSNNEEQLTRFISELPWNLHISADSLSSVPLRIISRNSTLWSSYVISRCVRSGLNLSFERYKDLPFSETKATSLDSSCISITLNRNTCYVAIQCSGRLSPRLFNFSTELINNLNSKSFENFIPYWSLSKLKTQLRSENGDFISSNSTKVLNTHIENKRERFIESQKLISNDHCDTTDSLYGAFLQNSDIYKAFNSKIHTIWDPFCGNGVLICEIISLLLSLPNFNQETFPNLRTLEHIHDYKSLITNYIDINSKFKVGINIVGSDTSHLKLVEANDKLTKFSYFYSRQLKSVIQSCRPSPFLEMQSLYGSYHKIPFVTLHHSSIEDISSHMRNTVILTKVPYTNLKGSNRLSAVRLYKKFGQIVGSRSDWVGVYAISRSHSFEYYTGLEWNTLAKCTNSKGDIIKLLKWSGKTRWFKTPEEKINQLNKFDF
;
A
#
# COMPACT_ATOMS: atom_id res chain seq x y z
N MET A 1 -3.29 30.01 19.72
CA MET A 1 -4.69 29.51 19.70
C MET A 1 -4.76 28.37 18.70
N PRO A 2 -5.29 27.19 19.04
CA PRO A 2 -5.30 26.06 18.10
C PRO A 2 -6.43 26.27 17.08
N ILE A 3 -6.06 26.56 15.83
CA ILE A 3 -7.00 26.59 14.71
C ILE A 3 -7.43 25.15 14.46
N SER A 4 -8.71 24.86 14.67
CA SER A 4 -9.23 23.51 14.49
C SER A 4 -9.10 23.09 13.02
N LEU A 5 -8.36 22.01 12.74
CA LEU A 5 -8.24 21.32 11.44
C LEU A 5 -9.57 20.66 10.99
N LYS A 6 -10.70 21.36 11.14
CA LYS A 6 -12.07 20.89 10.90
C LYS A 6 -12.52 21.00 9.44
N SER A 7 -11.64 21.39 8.52
CA SER A 7 -11.97 21.36 7.09
C SER A 7 -12.06 19.90 6.63
N GLY A 8 -13.22 19.52 6.09
CA GLY A 8 -13.42 18.22 5.48
C GLY A 8 -12.60 18.11 4.19
N ALA A 9 -11.86 17.01 4.05
CA ALA A 9 -11.12 16.63 2.86
C ALA A 9 -11.81 15.43 2.19
N THR A 10 -11.74 15.35 0.86
CA THR A 10 -12.08 14.12 0.13
C THR A 10 -10.81 13.56 -0.48
N VAL A 11 -10.48 12.33 -0.14
CA VAL A 11 -9.24 11.67 -0.56
C VAL A 11 -9.54 10.38 -1.30
N PHE A 12 -8.70 10.04 -2.27
CA PHE A 12 -8.73 8.75 -2.94
C PHE A 12 -7.43 8.00 -2.61
N ILE A 13 -7.58 6.87 -1.92
CA ILE A 13 -6.47 5.97 -1.59
C ILE A 13 -6.42 4.89 -2.66
N SER A 14 -5.37 4.93 -3.48
CA SER A 14 -5.15 3.95 -4.53
C SER A 14 -4.52 2.66 -3.98
N VAL A 15 -5.00 1.53 -4.49
CA VAL A 15 -4.47 0.19 -4.21
C VAL A 15 -4.55 -0.63 -5.49
N ARG A 16 -3.77 -1.71 -5.58
CA ARG A 16 -3.90 -2.67 -6.68
C ARG A 16 -5.34 -3.15 -6.81
N ARG A 17 -5.86 -3.13 -8.04
CA ARG A 17 -7.22 -3.57 -8.37
C ARG A 17 -7.43 -5.01 -7.90
N GLY A 18 -8.49 -5.24 -7.12
CA GLY A 18 -8.79 -6.51 -6.47
C GLY A 18 -8.43 -6.57 -4.98
N LEU A 19 -7.67 -5.60 -4.45
CA LEU A 19 -7.28 -5.54 -3.04
C LEU A 19 -7.99 -4.43 -2.25
N GLU A 20 -9.08 -3.87 -2.79
CA GLU A 20 -9.88 -2.83 -2.14
C GLU A 20 -10.41 -3.31 -0.79
N SER A 21 -10.83 -4.58 -0.72
CA SER A 21 -11.32 -5.20 0.52
C SER A 21 -10.21 -5.34 1.57
N HIS A 22 -8.96 -5.51 1.16
CA HIS A 22 -7.80 -5.63 2.05
C HIS A 22 -7.39 -4.28 2.60
N LEU A 23 -7.37 -3.24 1.76
CA LEU A 23 -7.20 -1.86 2.20
C LEU A 23 -8.30 -1.47 3.21
N LEU A 24 -9.55 -1.84 2.96
CA LEU A 24 -10.65 -1.60 3.91
C LEU A 24 -10.45 -2.35 5.23
N LYS A 25 -9.98 -3.60 5.19
CA LYS A 25 -9.63 -4.38 6.40
C LYS A 25 -8.48 -3.74 7.18
N GLU A 26 -7.47 -3.22 6.50
CA GLU A 26 -6.37 -2.48 7.11
C GLU A 26 -6.87 -1.24 7.86
N ILE A 27 -7.70 -0.41 7.21
CA ILE A 27 -8.31 0.77 7.83
C ILE A 27 -9.14 0.38 9.06
N LYS A 28 -9.97 -0.68 8.96
CA LYS A 28 -10.80 -1.15 10.08
C LYS A 28 -10.00 -1.63 11.29
N ARG A 29 -8.81 -2.20 11.07
CA ARG A 29 -7.93 -2.70 12.15
C ARG A 29 -7.04 -1.62 12.75
N ASN A 30 -6.78 -0.55 12.00
CA ASN A 30 -5.92 0.52 12.45
C ASN A 30 -6.66 1.42 13.45
N ILE A 31 -6.18 1.42 14.70
CA ILE A 31 -6.78 2.15 15.83
C ILE A 31 -6.89 3.66 15.57
N PHE A 32 -6.05 4.23 14.70
CA PHE A 32 -6.07 5.66 14.38
C PHE A 32 -7.00 6.01 13.22
N LEU A 33 -7.40 5.02 12.40
CA LEU A 33 -8.17 5.23 11.17
C LEU A 33 -9.57 4.63 11.20
N ASN A 34 -9.85 3.74 12.16
CA ASN A 34 -11.09 2.95 12.25
C ASN A 34 -12.35 3.74 12.66
N LYS A 35 -12.28 5.08 12.75
CA LYS A 35 -13.43 5.96 12.97
C LYS A 35 -14.28 6.08 11.70
N ILE A 36 -15.10 5.08 11.41
CA ILE A 36 -15.90 4.96 10.18
C ILE A 36 -17.39 5.17 10.49
N ASN A 37 -18.04 6.10 9.80
CA ASN A 37 -19.49 6.29 9.86
C ASN A 37 -20.22 5.32 8.91
N ARG A 38 -19.87 5.37 7.62
CA ARG A 38 -20.58 4.61 6.59
C ARG A 38 -19.65 4.04 5.53
N ILE A 39 -19.99 2.86 5.01
CA ILE A 39 -19.32 2.23 3.89
C ILE A 39 -20.32 2.05 2.75
N HIS A 40 -20.00 2.64 1.61
CA HIS A 40 -20.75 2.52 0.37
C HIS A 40 -20.03 1.55 -0.54
N HIS A 41 -20.72 0.49 -0.93
CA HIS A 41 -20.28 -0.38 -2.01
C HIS A 41 -20.95 0.09 -3.29
N LYS A 42 -20.17 0.31 -4.34
CA LYS A 42 -20.72 0.55 -5.68
C LYS A 42 -21.56 -0.68 -6.05
N ARG A 43 -22.86 -0.51 -6.31
CA ARG A 43 -23.71 -1.59 -6.82
C ARG A 43 -23.05 -2.10 -8.10
N THR A 44 -22.60 -3.35 -8.10
CA THR A 44 -22.23 -4.04 -9.34
C THR A 44 -23.48 -4.06 -10.21
N PRO A 45 -23.43 -3.59 -11.48
CA PRO A 45 -24.47 -3.99 -12.42
C PRO A 45 -24.46 -5.52 -12.43
N ILE A 46 -25.63 -6.12 -12.26
CA ILE A 46 -25.83 -7.56 -12.44
C ILE A 46 -25.25 -7.89 -13.81
N GLU A 47 -24.18 -8.67 -13.85
CA GLU A 47 -23.73 -9.28 -15.09
C GLU A 47 -24.91 -10.10 -15.59
N THR A 48 -25.47 -9.71 -16.73
CA THR A 48 -26.36 -10.55 -17.50
C THR A 48 -25.65 -11.87 -17.69
N VAL A 49 -26.20 -12.92 -17.07
CA VAL A 49 -25.84 -14.30 -17.32
C VAL A 49 -25.86 -14.50 -18.83
N ASP A 50 -24.78 -15.06 -19.37
CA ASP A 50 -24.71 -15.44 -20.78
C ASP A 50 -25.92 -16.30 -21.16
N ASP A 51 -26.75 -15.78 -22.07
CA ASP A 51 -27.91 -16.43 -22.68
C ASP A 51 -27.50 -17.54 -23.68
N GLN A 52 -26.62 -18.46 -23.24
CA GLN A 52 -26.27 -19.65 -24.05
C GLN A 52 -26.60 -20.99 -23.39
N ASP A 53 -27.03 -21.03 -22.13
CA ASP A 53 -27.35 -22.28 -21.42
C ASP A 53 -28.85 -22.55 -21.18
N LEU A 54 -29.77 -21.81 -21.82
CA LEU A 54 -31.22 -22.02 -21.68
C LEU A 54 -31.95 -22.49 -22.95
N ARG A 55 -31.24 -23.07 -23.93
CA ARG A 55 -31.85 -23.73 -25.10
C ARG A 55 -31.73 -25.25 -25.10
N ILE A 56 -31.82 -25.88 -23.93
CA ILE A 56 -32.13 -27.32 -23.84
C ILE A 56 -32.98 -27.53 -22.59
N LEU A 57 -34.29 -27.29 -22.68
CA LEU A 57 -35.37 -27.87 -21.88
C LEU A 57 -36.67 -27.10 -22.18
N SER A 58 -37.11 -27.12 -23.43
CA SER A 58 -38.51 -26.89 -23.77
C SER A 58 -39.13 -28.25 -24.06
N LYS A 59 -39.87 -28.79 -23.10
CA LYS A 59 -40.99 -29.72 -23.31
C LYS A 59 -41.82 -29.77 -22.03
N ASP A 60 -43.00 -29.16 -22.17
CA ASP A 60 -44.29 -29.51 -21.57
C ASP A 60 -44.34 -29.78 -20.06
N GLN A 61 -44.96 -28.84 -19.33
CA GLN A 61 -46.16 -29.12 -18.55
C GLN A 61 -46.79 -27.82 -18.02
N ASP A 62 -48.05 -27.64 -18.40
CA ASP A 62 -48.98 -26.59 -17.98
C ASP A 62 -49.16 -26.55 -16.46
N PHE A 63 -49.24 -25.35 -15.87
CA PHE A 63 -50.17 -25.08 -14.76
C PHE A 63 -50.45 -23.57 -14.65
N GLU A 64 -51.74 -23.24 -14.70
CA GLU A 64 -52.34 -21.91 -14.75
C GLU A 64 -52.38 -21.15 -13.40
N PHE A 65 -52.66 -19.83 -13.54
CA PHE A 65 -53.22 -18.85 -12.57
C PHE A 65 -52.29 -18.31 -11.46
N ASN A 66 -52.27 -17.01 -11.11
CA ASN A 66 -53.27 -15.93 -11.23
C ASN A 66 -52.59 -14.54 -11.26
N THR A 67 -53.02 -13.70 -12.18
CA THR A 67 -52.86 -12.24 -12.19
C THR A 67 -53.96 -11.57 -11.36
N GLU A 68 -53.59 -10.68 -10.45
CA GLU A 68 -54.32 -9.50 -9.93
C GLU A 68 -53.63 -9.12 -8.60
N ILE A 69 -52.93 -7.99 -8.49
CA ILE A 69 -53.51 -6.70 -8.16
C ILE A 69 -52.76 -5.57 -8.85
N LEU A 70 -53.56 -4.78 -9.57
CA LEU A 70 -53.26 -3.56 -10.28
C LEU A 70 -52.80 -2.40 -9.37
N ASN A 71 -51.84 -1.65 -9.92
CA ASN A 71 -51.85 -0.20 -10.10
C ASN A 71 -52.36 0.71 -8.97
N LYS A 72 -51.42 1.47 -8.39
CA LYS A 72 -51.57 2.93 -8.27
C LYS A 72 -50.31 3.64 -8.82
N HIS A 73 -50.49 4.21 -10.00
CA HIS A 73 -49.94 5.48 -10.53
C HIS A 73 -49.32 6.43 -9.46
N ALA A 74 -48.40 7.34 -9.73
CA ALA A 74 -47.63 7.76 -10.90
C ALA A 74 -46.80 9.00 -10.45
N LEU A 75 -45.74 9.32 -11.19
CA LEU A 75 -45.11 10.65 -11.38
C LEU A 75 -44.94 11.61 -10.18
N LYS A 76 -43.67 11.96 -9.89
CA LYS A 76 -43.24 13.38 -9.85
C LYS A 76 -41.71 13.51 -9.87
N GLU A 77 -41.22 14.06 -10.98
CA GLU A 77 -39.91 14.71 -11.06
C GLU A 77 -39.88 16.06 -10.30
N LYS A 78 -38.65 16.51 -10.01
CA LYS A 78 -38.17 17.87 -9.64
C LYS A 78 -38.07 18.24 -8.15
N GLY A 79 -36.88 18.75 -7.81
CA GLY A 79 -36.57 19.57 -6.63
C GLY A 79 -35.13 19.36 -6.16
N ARG A 80 -34.14 20.08 -6.71
CA ARG A 80 -33.55 21.31 -6.11
C ARG A 80 -33.51 21.26 -4.58
N TRP A 81 -32.31 21.12 -4.00
CA TRP A 81 -32.07 21.52 -2.61
C TRP A 81 -31.25 22.80 -2.59
N ILE A 82 -31.96 23.89 -2.32
CA ILE A 82 -31.46 25.18 -1.86
C ILE A 82 -31.29 25.02 -0.33
N CYS A 83 -30.09 25.20 0.21
CA CYS A 83 -29.93 25.39 1.65
C CYS A 83 -30.20 26.86 1.98
N LYS A 84 -31.32 27.13 2.65
CA LYS A 84 -31.54 28.39 3.38
C LYS A 84 -30.72 28.37 4.67
N PHE A 85 -29.97 29.45 4.91
CA PHE A 85 -29.45 29.79 6.23
C PHE A 85 -30.63 30.27 7.11
N ASN A 86 -30.87 29.61 8.24
CA ASN A 86 -31.66 30.20 9.32
C ASN A 86 -30.70 30.58 10.46
N ASN A 87 -30.52 31.89 10.62
CA ASN A 87 -30.15 32.50 11.90
C ASN A 87 -31.42 32.54 12.76
N GLU A 88 -31.35 32.09 14.02
CA GLU A 88 -32.09 32.72 15.12
C GLU A 88 -31.54 32.26 16.48
N LYS A 89 -31.58 33.20 17.42
CA LYS A 89 -30.90 33.22 18.72
C LYS A 89 -31.70 32.54 19.83
N ALA A 90 -30.94 31.97 20.77
CA ALA A 90 -31.10 31.87 22.23
C ALA A 90 -32.50 31.84 22.89
N GLN A 91 -32.69 30.86 23.78
CA GLN A 91 -33.27 31.11 25.10
C GLN A 91 -32.78 30.10 26.14
N GLU A 92 -32.35 30.63 27.29
CA GLU A 92 -31.96 29.96 28.52
C GLU A 92 -33.18 29.40 29.27
N SER A 93 -33.01 28.30 29.99
CA SER A 93 -33.66 28.12 31.29
C SER A 93 -32.92 27.07 32.13
N SER A 94 -32.75 27.45 33.39
CA SER A 94 -32.05 26.83 34.51
C SER A 94 -32.97 25.94 35.35
N GLU A 95 -32.43 24.86 35.96
CA GLU A 95 -32.63 24.41 37.37
C GLU A 95 -32.05 22.99 37.57
N SER A 96 -30.90 22.84 38.26
CA SER A 96 -30.68 22.38 39.66
C SER A 96 -30.75 20.84 39.88
N ARG A 97 -29.59 20.14 39.91
CA ARG A 97 -28.77 19.67 41.06
C ARG A 97 -29.38 18.55 41.93
N HIS A 98 -28.82 17.34 41.84
CA HIS A 98 -28.36 16.57 43.02
C HIS A 98 -27.19 15.63 42.66
N SER A 99 -26.20 15.62 43.53
CA SER A 99 -24.93 14.89 43.45
C SER A 99 -24.92 13.70 44.40
N VAL A 100 -24.48 12.52 43.95
CA VAL A 100 -23.80 11.54 44.81
C VAL A 100 -22.65 10.91 44.02
N THR A 101 -21.47 11.01 44.61
CA THR A 101 -20.16 10.53 44.15
C THR A 101 -19.97 9.03 44.40
N THR A 102 -19.35 8.31 43.45
CA THR A 102 -18.18 7.44 43.69
C THR A 102 -17.60 6.84 42.40
N LYS A 103 -16.33 7.20 42.14
CA LYS A 103 -15.23 6.45 41.52
C LYS A 103 -15.56 5.44 40.39
N ASP A 104 -15.41 5.90 39.15
CA ASP A 104 -14.86 5.13 38.03
C ASP A 104 -14.38 6.09 36.93
N ARG A 105 -13.11 6.54 37.00
CA ARG A 105 -12.49 7.34 35.94
C ARG A 105 -11.83 6.42 34.91
N ILE A 106 -12.66 5.75 34.11
CA ILE A 106 -12.31 5.47 32.71
C ILE A 106 -12.73 6.70 31.94
N THR A 107 -11.79 7.51 31.49
CA THR A 107 -12.07 8.66 30.63
C THR A 107 -12.66 8.18 29.31
N LYS A 108 -14.00 8.07 29.26
CA LYS A 108 -14.80 8.06 28.04
C LYS A 108 -14.49 9.36 27.31
N PHE A 109 -13.58 9.29 26.33
CA PHE A 109 -13.49 10.32 25.30
C PHE A 109 -14.89 10.43 24.68
N THR A 110 -15.57 11.56 24.89
CA THR A 110 -16.82 11.87 24.21
C THR A 110 -16.57 11.90 22.70
N GLU A 111 -16.94 10.82 22.02
CA GLU A 111 -16.85 10.69 20.56
C GLU A 111 -17.72 11.76 19.89
N ARG A 112 -17.09 12.74 19.24
CA ARG A 112 -17.80 13.76 18.48
C ARG A 112 -18.04 13.23 17.06
N LYS A 113 -19.26 13.36 16.53
CA LYS A 113 -19.66 12.97 15.16
C LYS A 113 -18.76 13.52 14.05
N SER A 114 -17.94 14.55 14.32
CA SER A 114 -17.04 15.22 13.37
C SER A 114 -15.83 14.40 12.92
N ASP A 115 -15.47 13.33 13.63
CA ASP A 115 -14.26 12.54 13.35
C ASP A 115 -14.53 11.31 12.47
N LEU A 116 -15.80 11.05 12.15
CA LEU A 116 -16.18 9.85 11.42
C LEU A 116 -16.02 10.03 9.91
N CYS A 117 -15.51 9.00 9.25
CA CYS A 117 -15.28 9.00 7.80
C CYS A 117 -16.36 8.23 7.03
N ASP A 118 -16.75 8.76 5.87
CA ASP A 118 -17.57 8.04 4.90
C ASP A 118 -16.66 7.45 3.81
N ILE A 119 -16.75 6.13 3.59
CA ILE A 119 -15.90 5.39 2.65
C ILE A 119 -16.76 4.91 1.48
N ASN A 120 -16.32 5.18 0.26
CA ASN A 120 -16.90 4.69 -0.98
C ASN A 120 -15.88 3.79 -1.69
N VAL A 121 -16.22 2.51 -1.83
CA VAL A 121 -15.35 1.51 -2.46
C VAL A 121 -15.45 1.63 -3.97
N GLN A 122 -14.30 1.88 -4.63
CA GLN A 122 -14.20 1.98 -6.09
C GLN A 122 -13.18 0.98 -6.63
N SER A 123 -13.25 0.65 -7.92
CA SER A 123 -12.21 -0.21 -8.53
C SER A 123 -10.85 0.48 -8.45
N GLY A 124 -9.86 -0.18 -7.85
CA GLY A 124 -8.50 0.31 -7.65
C GLY A 124 -8.30 1.25 -6.45
N GLY A 125 -9.27 1.38 -5.54
CA GLY A 125 -9.09 2.23 -4.37
C GLY A 125 -10.33 2.53 -3.53
N LEU A 126 -10.14 3.39 -2.53
CA LEU A 126 -11.21 3.89 -1.67
C LEU A 126 -11.28 5.41 -1.77
N GLU A 127 -12.47 5.93 -2.02
CA GLU A 127 -12.77 7.35 -1.88
C GLU A 127 -13.31 7.62 -0.47
N ILE A 128 -12.70 8.54 0.26
CA ILE A 128 -12.97 8.76 1.68
C ILE A 128 -13.19 10.24 1.94
N LYS A 129 -14.28 10.58 2.63
CA LYS A 129 -14.48 11.91 3.23
C LYS A 129 -13.96 11.88 4.65
N CYS A 130 -12.96 12.70 4.95
CA CYS A 130 -12.22 12.63 6.21
C CYS A 130 -11.72 14.01 6.66
N THR A 131 -11.11 14.09 7.84
CA THR A 131 -10.38 15.28 8.30
C THR A 131 -8.95 15.28 7.73
N PHE A 132 -8.27 16.43 7.76
CA PHE A 132 -6.85 16.50 7.41
C PHE A 132 -5.95 15.67 8.35
N GLU A 133 -6.32 15.56 9.62
CA GLU A 133 -5.63 14.69 10.58
C GLU A 133 -5.71 13.21 10.15
N TRP A 134 -6.89 12.77 9.71
CA TRP A 134 -7.08 11.42 9.18
C TRP A 134 -6.24 11.19 7.92
N LEU A 135 -6.16 12.19 7.03
CA LEU A 135 -5.29 12.13 5.84
C LEU A 135 -3.82 11.89 6.23
N ILE A 136 -3.29 12.63 7.20
CA ILE A 136 -1.90 12.46 7.67
C ILE A 136 -1.69 11.06 8.24
N LYS A 137 -2.60 10.60 9.10
CA LYS A 137 -2.58 9.23 9.66
C LYS A 137 -2.59 8.17 8.55
N SER A 138 -3.36 8.40 7.48
CA SER A 138 -3.49 7.46 6.37
C SER A 138 -2.18 7.33 5.58
N ILE A 139 -1.47 8.44 5.35
CA ILE A 139 -0.15 8.44 4.68
C ILE A 139 0.86 7.64 5.50
N LEU A 140 0.86 7.83 6.82
CA LEU A 140 1.82 7.20 7.73
C LEU A 140 1.55 5.72 7.96
N PHE A 141 0.29 5.30 8.08
CA PHE A 141 -0.01 3.98 8.65
C PHE A 141 -0.68 2.98 7.70
N ILE A 142 -1.01 3.37 6.47
CA ILE A 142 -1.56 2.44 5.47
C ILE A 142 -0.42 1.88 4.62
N LYS A 143 -0.17 0.58 4.73
CA LYS A 143 0.87 -0.14 3.99
C LYS A 143 0.41 -0.59 2.62
N SER A 144 -0.87 -0.91 2.45
CA SER A 144 -1.40 -1.39 1.16
C SER A 144 -1.52 -0.31 0.08
N ALA A 145 -1.50 0.98 0.45
CA ALA A 145 -1.68 2.08 -0.49
C ALA A 145 -0.49 2.23 -1.44
N GLU A 146 -0.78 2.44 -2.74
CA GLU A 146 0.23 2.81 -3.74
C GLU A 146 0.48 4.32 -3.76
N SER A 147 -0.59 5.10 -3.57
CA SER A 147 -0.58 6.56 -3.47
C SER A 147 -1.91 7.07 -2.93
N ILE A 148 -1.91 8.27 -2.37
CA ILE A 148 -3.06 8.97 -1.81
C ILE A 148 -3.21 10.30 -2.54
N TRP A 149 -4.44 10.57 -2.99
CA TRP A 149 -4.79 11.71 -3.82
C TRP A 149 -5.82 12.57 -3.09
N LEU A 150 -5.53 13.85 -2.90
CA LEU A 150 -6.45 14.82 -2.33
C LEU A 150 -7.28 15.45 -3.46
N ARG A 151 -8.59 15.41 -3.37
CA ARG A 151 -9.47 16.06 -4.36
C ARG A 151 -9.45 17.57 -4.17
N ILE A 152 -9.30 18.28 -5.29
CA ILE A 152 -9.34 19.74 -5.33
C ILE A 152 -10.73 20.15 -5.83
N GLY A 153 -11.57 20.62 -4.91
CA GLY A 153 -12.93 21.08 -5.19
C GLY A 153 -13.94 19.99 -5.52
N HIS A 154 -15.14 20.42 -5.90
CA HIS A 154 -16.22 19.52 -6.29
C HIS A 154 -16.09 19.09 -7.76
N PRO A 155 -16.52 17.85 -8.10
CA PRO A 155 -16.58 17.43 -9.49
C PRO A 155 -17.49 18.35 -10.30
N PHE A 156 -17.08 18.71 -11.51
CA PHE A 156 -17.83 19.60 -12.41
C PHE A 156 -17.99 18.96 -13.78
N ARG A 157 -19.03 19.38 -14.53
CA ARG A 157 -19.23 18.91 -15.90
C ARG A 157 -18.56 19.84 -16.90
N SER A 158 -17.86 19.26 -17.87
CA SER A 158 -17.18 20.00 -18.93
C SER A 158 -17.35 19.29 -20.26
N ASN A 159 -17.92 19.98 -21.24
CA ASN A 159 -18.15 19.43 -22.58
C ASN A 159 -17.18 20.00 -23.64
N ASN A 160 -16.57 21.16 -23.37
CA ASN A 160 -15.65 21.84 -24.30
C ASN A 160 -14.41 22.40 -23.57
N GLU A 161 -13.43 22.84 -24.35
CA GLU A 161 -12.12 23.31 -23.87
C GLU A 161 -12.21 24.57 -23.00
N GLU A 162 -13.08 25.51 -23.37
CA GLU A 162 -13.29 26.77 -22.66
C GLU A 162 -13.88 26.54 -21.26
N GLN A 163 -14.90 25.69 -21.17
CA GLN A 163 -15.50 25.28 -19.88
C GLN A 163 -14.46 24.63 -18.99
N LEU A 164 -13.65 23.72 -19.53
CA LEU A 164 -12.61 23.05 -18.75
C LEU A 164 -11.61 24.06 -18.21
N THR A 165 -11.12 24.95 -19.07
CA THR A 165 -10.13 25.98 -18.71
C THR A 165 -10.68 26.90 -17.62
N ARG A 166 -11.93 27.36 -17.79
CA ARG A 166 -12.61 28.21 -16.81
C ARG A 166 -12.78 27.51 -15.46
N PHE A 167 -13.35 26.31 -15.42
CA PHE A 167 -13.56 25.60 -14.16
C PHE A 167 -12.25 25.25 -13.46
N ILE A 168 -11.20 24.90 -14.21
CA ILE A 168 -9.87 24.72 -13.64
C ILE A 168 -9.38 26.03 -13.01
N SER A 169 -9.59 27.18 -13.64
CA SER A 169 -9.16 28.48 -13.08
C SER A 169 -9.88 28.91 -11.80
N GLU A 170 -11.07 28.35 -11.54
CA GLU A 170 -11.90 28.67 -10.37
C GLU A 170 -11.60 27.78 -9.15
N LEU A 171 -10.79 26.72 -9.30
CA LEU A 171 -10.42 25.83 -8.19
C LEU A 171 -9.48 26.53 -7.19
N PRO A 172 -9.49 26.13 -5.89
CA PRO A 172 -8.70 26.76 -4.84
C PRO A 172 -7.23 26.31 -4.84
N TRP A 173 -6.51 26.55 -5.94
CA TRP A 173 -5.12 26.09 -6.11
C TRP A 173 -4.14 26.69 -5.10
N ASN A 174 -4.37 27.93 -4.68
CA ASN A 174 -3.58 28.63 -3.68
C ASN A 174 -3.56 27.94 -2.31
N LEU A 175 -4.52 27.06 -2.00
CA LEU A 175 -4.50 26.27 -0.77
C LEU A 175 -3.56 25.06 -0.85
N HIS A 176 -3.16 24.66 -2.06
CA HIS A 176 -2.52 23.37 -2.31
C HIS A 176 -1.19 23.46 -3.08
N ILE A 177 -0.94 24.49 -3.88
CA ILE A 177 0.26 24.60 -4.73
C ILE A 177 0.79 26.03 -4.67
N SER A 178 2.11 26.19 -4.65
CA SER A 178 2.79 27.49 -4.79
C SER A 178 2.92 27.89 -6.26
N ALA A 179 2.82 29.19 -6.55
CA ALA A 179 2.87 29.73 -7.91
C ALA A 179 4.16 29.36 -8.66
N ASP A 180 5.29 29.30 -7.95
CA ASP A 180 6.63 29.07 -8.52
C ASP A 180 6.83 27.67 -9.11
N SER A 181 5.95 26.72 -8.79
CA SER A 181 6.10 25.30 -9.17
C SER A 181 5.17 24.87 -10.30
N LEU A 182 4.38 25.79 -10.86
CA LEU A 182 3.25 25.45 -11.72
C LEU A 182 3.65 24.85 -13.07
N SER A 183 4.78 25.28 -13.62
CA SER A 183 5.28 24.84 -14.93
C SER A 183 5.91 23.45 -14.87
N SER A 184 6.42 23.01 -13.72
CA SER A 184 7.12 21.73 -13.57
C SER A 184 6.24 20.56 -13.12
N VAL A 185 5.06 20.81 -12.54
CA VAL A 185 4.23 19.72 -11.98
C VAL A 185 3.71 18.77 -13.09
N PRO A 186 3.97 17.46 -13.00
CA PRO A 186 3.48 16.49 -13.97
C PRO A 186 1.95 16.32 -13.92
N LEU A 187 1.33 16.17 -15.09
CA LEU A 187 -0.11 15.95 -15.24
C LEU A 187 -0.41 14.48 -15.59
N ARG A 188 -1.30 13.85 -14.81
CA ARG A 188 -1.89 12.55 -15.10
C ARG A 188 -3.30 12.73 -15.64
N ILE A 189 -3.47 12.52 -16.94
CA ILE A 189 -4.76 12.74 -17.62
C ILE A 189 -5.40 11.39 -17.95
N ILE A 190 -6.66 11.24 -17.54
CA ILE A 190 -7.49 10.07 -17.83
C ILE A 190 -8.82 10.61 -18.39
N SER A 191 -9.15 10.30 -19.64
CA SER A 191 -10.46 10.58 -20.20
C SER A 191 -11.15 9.31 -20.65
N ARG A 192 -12.41 9.13 -20.24
CA ARG A 192 -13.25 7.97 -20.58
C ARG A 192 -14.65 8.46 -20.94
N ASN A 193 -15.17 7.98 -22.06
CA ASN A 193 -16.55 8.26 -22.49
C ASN A 193 -16.91 9.76 -22.40
N SER A 194 -15.99 10.63 -22.77
CA SER A 194 -16.14 12.08 -22.65
C SER A 194 -15.80 12.75 -23.98
N THR A 195 -16.43 13.89 -24.26
CA THR A 195 -16.22 14.67 -25.48
C THR A 195 -14.77 15.15 -25.59
N LEU A 196 -14.21 15.62 -24.47
CA LEU A 196 -12.78 15.92 -24.35
C LEU A 196 -12.01 14.63 -24.08
N TRP A 197 -11.44 14.04 -25.12
CA TRP A 197 -10.67 12.77 -25.02
C TRP A 197 -9.17 12.96 -25.22
N SER A 198 -8.74 14.00 -25.94
CA SER A 198 -7.32 14.23 -26.24
C SER A 198 -6.55 14.68 -24.99
N SER A 199 -5.56 13.88 -24.58
CA SER A 199 -4.68 14.18 -23.45
C SER A 199 -3.89 15.47 -23.66
N TYR A 200 -3.46 15.75 -24.89
CA TYR A 200 -2.77 16.99 -25.26
C TYR A 200 -3.66 18.22 -25.04
N VAL A 201 -4.89 18.17 -25.55
CA VAL A 201 -5.86 19.26 -25.40
C VAL A 201 -6.19 19.50 -23.93
N ILE A 202 -6.51 18.44 -23.18
CA ILE A 202 -6.81 18.54 -21.74
C ILE A 202 -5.60 19.12 -20.99
N SER A 203 -4.38 18.69 -21.31
CA SER A 203 -3.15 19.22 -20.72
C SER A 203 -3.02 20.72 -20.94
N ARG A 204 -3.24 21.19 -22.19
CA ARG A 204 -3.20 22.60 -22.55
C ARG A 204 -4.25 23.42 -21.78
N CYS A 205 -5.50 22.95 -21.73
CA CYS A 205 -6.58 23.61 -20.98
C CYS A 205 -6.25 23.71 -19.48
N VAL A 206 -5.70 22.64 -18.91
CA VAL A 206 -5.34 22.60 -17.48
C VAL A 206 -4.21 23.58 -17.19
N ARG A 207 -3.14 23.60 -18.01
CA ARG A 207 -2.04 24.55 -17.86
C ARG A 207 -2.52 26.00 -18.01
N SER A 208 -3.38 26.28 -19.00
CA SER A 208 -3.98 27.60 -19.20
C SER A 208 -4.84 28.02 -17.99
N GLY A 209 -5.71 27.14 -17.50
CA GLY A 209 -6.56 27.42 -16.34
C GLY A 209 -5.76 27.62 -15.05
N LEU A 210 -4.68 26.86 -14.86
CA LEU A 210 -3.74 27.04 -13.76
C LEU A 210 -3.07 28.42 -13.83
N ASN A 211 -2.52 28.80 -14.98
CA ASN A 211 -1.90 30.13 -15.16
C ASN A 211 -2.89 31.26 -14.82
N LEU A 212 -4.12 31.18 -15.35
CA LEU A 212 -5.18 32.15 -15.08
C LEU A 212 -5.54 32.21 -13.58
N SER A 213 -5.55 31.07 -12.88
CA SER A 213 -5.80 31.06 -11.44
C SER A 213 -4.71 31.81 -10.68
N PHE A 214 -3.44 31.56 -10.98
CA PHE A 214 -2.33 32.15 -10.23
C PHE A 214 -2.08 33.62 -10.57
N GLU A 215 -2.43 34.07 -11.78
CA GLU A 215 -2.45 35.50 -12.11
C GLU A 215 -3.37 36.29 -11.20
N ARG A 216 -4.53 35.74 -10.80
CA ARG A 216 -5.45 36.39 -9.84
C ARG A 216 -4.87 36.54 -8.43
N TYR A 217 -3.82 35.78 -8.10
CA TYR A 217 -3.19 35.77 -6.77
C TYR A 217 -1.81 36.45 -6.74
N LYS A 218 -1.34 37.02 -7.87
CA LYS A 218 -0.03 37.72 -7.95
C LYS A 218 0.03 38.98 -7.09
N ASP A 219 -1.10 39.65 -6.86
CA ASP A 219 -1.17 40.92 -6.12
C ASP A 219 -1.38 40.77 -4.61
N LEU A 220 -1.51 39.54 -4.11
CA LEU A 220 -1.59 39.27 -2.68
C LEU A 220 -0.19 39.13 -2.11
N PRO A 221 0.13 39.80 -0.98
CA PRO A 221 1.43 39.67 -0.34
C PRO A 221 1.57 38.23 0.19
N PHE A 222 2.19 37.38 -0.63
CA PHE A 222 2.57 36.05 -0.20
C PHE A 222 3.72 36.20 0.80
N SER A 223 3.52 35.69 2.02
CA SER A 223 4.63 35.37 2.90
C SER A 223 5.61 34.50 2.12
N GLU A 224 6.84 34.98 1.97
CA GLU A 224 8.01 34.26 1.44
C GLU A 224 8.24 32.98 2.24
N THR A 225 7.42 31.97 1.99
CA THR A 225 7.54 30.64 2.57
C THR A 225 8.32 29.84 1.55
N LYS A 226 9.61 29.59 1.87
CA LYS A 226 10.54 28.79 1.07
C LYS A 226 9.80 27.65 0.38
N ALA A 227 9.75 27.71 -0.95
CA ALA A 227 9.17 26.67 -1.79
C ALA A 227 9.83 25.33 -1.44
N THR A 228 9.15 24.49 -0.65
CA THR A 228 9.50 23.08 -0.57
C THR A 228 9.20 22.50 -1.93
N SER A 229 10.23 21.97 -2.59
CA SER A 229 10.16 21.48 -3.95
C SER A 229 8.98 20.50 -4.11
N LEU A 230 8.07 20.81 -5.05
CA LEU A 230 6.89 20.02 -5.40
C LEU A 230 7.24 18.73 -6.17
N ASP A 231 8.50 18.30 -6.10
CA ASP A 231 9.14 17.38 -7.04
C ASP A 231 8.55 15.97 -7.07
N SER A 232 7.73 15.60 -6.07
CA SER A 232 7.04 14.30 -5.98
C SER A 232 5.52 14.38 -6.19
N SER A 233 4.97 15.58 -6.43
CA SER A 233 3.53 15.81 -6.57
C SER A 233 3.09 15.71 -8.02
N CYS A 234 1.90 15.17 -8.25
CA CYS A 234 1.28 15.05 -9.56
C CYS A 234 -0.17 15.52 -9.49
N ILE A 235 -0.61 16.27 -10.50
CA ILE A 235 -2.03 16.63 -10.63
C ILE A 235 -2.69 15.59 -11.54
N SER A 236 -3.74 14.96 -11.05
CA SER A 236 -4.58 14.07 -11.85
C SER A 236 -5.88 14.74 -12.27
N ILE A 237 -6.17 14.64 -13.56
CA ILE A 237 -7.42 15.08 -14.18
C ILE A 237 -8.11 13.83 -14.72
N THR A 238 -9.25 13.49 -14.14
CA THR A 238 -10.05 12.35 -14.58
C THR A 238 -11.39 12.84 -15.11
N LEU A 239 -11.60 12.68 -16.42
CA LEU A 239 -12.85 12.93 -17.11
C LEU A 239 -13.58 11.61 -17.34
N ASN A 240 -14.80 11.49 -16.83
CA ASN A 240 -15.66 10.35 -17.06
C ASN A 240 -17.09 10.80 -17.32
N ARG A 241 -17.65 10.47 -18.49
CA ARG A 241 -18.99 10.93 -18.91
C ARG A 241 -19.16 12.45 -18.76
N ASN A 242 -18.16 13.19 -19.27
CA ASN A 242 -18.03 14.65 -19.20
C ASN A 242 -17.96 15.22 -17.77
N THR A 243 -17.82 14.39 -16.74
CA THR A 243 -17.62 14.84 -15.35
C THR A 243 -16.14 14.80 -15.04
N CYS A 244 -15.58 15.96 -14.72
CA CYS A 244 -14.19 16.18 -14.39
C CYS A 244 -13.97 16.06 -12.88
N TYR A 245 -12.96 15.29 -12.50
CA TYR A 245 -12.43 15.16 -11.16
C TYR A 245 -10.99 15.61 -11.17
N VAL A 246 -10.66 16.53 -10.27
CA VAL A 246 -9.31 17.09 -10.13
C VAL A 246 -8.75 16.68 -8.78
N ALA A 247 -7.55 16.13 -8.76
CA ALA A 247 -6.88 15.71 -7.54
C ALA A 247 -5.38 15.95 -7.59
N ILE A 248 -4.76 16.17 -6.44
CA ILE A 248 -3.31 16.27 -6.28
C ILE A 248 -2.80 15.07 -5.48
N GLN A 249 -1.70 14.48 -5.93
CA GLN A 249 -1.00 13.43 -5.21
C GLN A 249 -0.29 14.02 -4.00
N CYS A 250 -0.77 13.72 -2.80
CA CYS A 250 -0.20 14.26 -1.56
C CYS A 250 0.83 13.33 -0.92
N SER A 251 0.73 12.01 -1.15
CA SER A 251 1.65 11.03 -0.54
C SER A 251 2.85 10.68 -1.41
N GLY A 252 3.05 11.30 -2.57
CA GLY A 252 3.91 10.74 -3.62
C GLY A 252 3.58 9.28 -3.93
N ARG A 253 4.51 8.52 -4.52
CA ARG A 253 4.37 7.05 -4.57
C ARG A 253 4.86 6.44 -3.26
N LEU A 254 4.04 5.57 -2.68
CA LEU A 254 4.35 4.83 -1.45
C LEU A 254 5.05 3.49 -1.71
N SER A 255 5.18 3.12 -2.99
CA SER A 255 5.85 1.92 -3.49
C SER A 255 6.65 2.27 -4.77
N PRO A 256 7.90 1.83 -4.92
CA PRO A 256 8.72 1.15 -3.91
C PRO A 256 8.99 2.04 -2.69
N ARG A 257 9.21 1.43 -1.51
CA ARG A 257 9.51 2.18 -0.27
C ARG A 257 10.83 2.94 -0.38
N LEU A 258 10.94 4.08 0.30
CA LEU A 258 12.10 4.99 0.21
C LEU A 258 13.44 4.32 0.61
N PHE A 259 13.42 3.39 1.57
CA PHE A 259 14.64 2.69 2.01
C PHE A 259 15.28 1.86 0.89
N ASN A 260 14.55 1.49 -0.16
CA ASN A 260 15.08 0.71 -1.27
C ASN A 260 16.11 1.50 -2.11
N PHE A 261 16.00 2.83 -2.16
CA PHE A 261 16.78 3.68 -3.07
C PHE A 261 17.31 4.99 -2.46
N SER A 262 17.21 5.18 -1.14
CA SER A 262 17.81 6.33 -0.47
C SER A 262 19.34 6.20 -0.44
N THR A 263 20.02 7.07 -1.20
CA THR A 263 21.48 7.04 -1.42
C THR A 263 22.31 7.61 -0.26
N GLU A 264 21.74 8.44 0.62
CA GLU A 264 22.43 8.93 1.84
C GLU A 264 22.87 7.78 2.76
N LEU A 265 22.21 6.63 2.63
CA LEU A 265 22.51 5.40 3.36
C LEU A 265 23.83 4.78 2.89
N ILE A 266 24.10 4.81 1.58
CA ILE A 266 25.21 4.09 0.94
C ILE A 266 26.56 4.75 1.24
N ASN A 267 26.62 6.09 1.21
CA ASN A 267 27.86 6.82 1.44
C ASN A 267 28.33 6.79 2.92
N ASN A 268 27.39 6.67 3.87
CA ASN A 268 27.72 6.57 5.30
C ASN A 268 27.93 5.12 5.79
N LEU A 269 27.40 4.11 5.08
CA LEU A 269 27.67 2.69 5.39
C LEU A 269 29.10 2.28 5.00
N ASN A 270 29.72 2.97 4.04
CA ASN A 270 31.13 2.75 3.69
C ASN A 270 32.12 3.21 4.79
N SER A 271 31.68 3.92 5.85
CA SER A 271 32.56 4.42 6.91
C SER A 271 32.48 3.68 8.25
N LYS A 272 31.55 2.73 8.44
CA LYS A 272 31.49 1.91 9.67
C LYS A 272 31.17 0.46 9.36
N SER A 273 32.19 -0.38 9.50
CA SER A 273 32.17 -1.84 9.39
C SER A 273 31.17 -2.47 10.35
N PHE A 274 30.00 -2.87 9.82
CA PHE A 274 29.09 -3.82 10.47
C PHE A 274 29.51 -5.29 10.22
N GLU A 275 30.77 -5.51 9.82
CA GLU A 275 31.38 -6.85 9.72
C GLU A 275 31.34 -7.63 11.05
N ASN A 276 31.14 -6.94 12.18
CA ASN A 276 31.08 -7.54 13.51
C ASN A 276 29.71 -8.12 13.91
N PHE A 277 28.65 -7.94 13.12
CA PHE A 277 27.30 -8.45 13.44
C PHE A 277 26.87 -9.66 12.61
N ILE A 278 27.78 -10.21 11.80
CA ILE A 278 27.50 -11.37 10.94
C ILE A 278 28.35 -12.55 11.43
N PRO A 279 27.75 -13.72 11.71
CA PRO A 279 28.52 -14.92 12.01
C PRO A 279 29.50 -15.24 10.87
N TYR A 280 30.76 -15.47 11.25
CA TYR A 280 31.93 -15.63 10.39
C TYR A 280 31.81 -16.75 9.33
N TRP A 281 30.80 -17.61 9.43
CA TRP A 281 30.57 -18.73 8.52
C TRP A 281 29.78 -18.40 7.25
N SER A 282 29.20 -17.19 7.10
CA SER A 282 28.32 -16.90 5.95
C SER A 282 28.95 -16.17 4.74
N LEU A 283 30.11 -15.50 4.85
CA LEU A 283 30.55 -14.57 3.76
C LEU A 283 32.07 -14.39 3.54
N SER A 284 32.96 -15.15 4.19
CA SER A 284 34.40 -14.82 4.18
C SER A 284 35.17 -15.23 2.92
N LYS A 285 34.68 -16.17 2.09
CA LYS A 285 35.42 -16.61 0.87
C LYS A 285 35.11 -15.80 -0.39
N LEU A 286 33.89 -15.28 -0.54
CA LEU A 286 33.47 -14.64 -1.80
C LEU A 286 33.78 -13.13 -1.84
N LYS A 287 33.87 -12.45 -0.69
CA LYS A 287 34.21 -11.02 -0.64
C LYS A 287 35.67 -10.77 -1.06
N THR A 288 36.54 -11.75 -0.81
CA THR A 288 37.92 -11.81 -1.30
C THR A 288 37.99 -12.22 -2.77
N GLN A 289 37.17 -13.17 -3.23
CA GLN A 289 37.11 -13.54 -4.65
C GLN A 289 36.51 -12.44 -5.54
N LEU A 290 35.44 -11.78 -5.14
CA LEU A 290 34.85 -10.66 -5.90
C LEU A 290 35.74 -9.41 -5.91
N ARG A 291 36.62 -9.26 -4.91
CA ARG A 291 37.66 -8.22 -4.90
C ARG A 291 38.88 -8.60 -5.76
N SER A 292 39.17 -9.90 -5.94
CA SER A 292 40.23 -10.34 -6.84
C SER A 292 39.77 -10.47 -8.29
N GLU A 293 38.48 -10.70 -8.54
CA GLU A 293 37.92 -10.88 -9.89
C GLU A 293 37.44 -9.57 -10.53
N ASN A 294 37.15 -8.52 -9.74
CA ASN A 294 36.87 -7.17 -10.26
C ASN A 294 38.08 -6.23 -10.07
N GLY A 295 39.23 -6.66 -10.59
CA GLY A 295 40.30 -5.73 -10.93
C GLY A 295 39.81 -4.76 -12.01
N ASP A 296 39.93 -3.47 -11.72
CA ASP A 296 39.73 -2.33 -12.61
C ASP A 296 38.38 -2.21 -13.33
N PHE A 297 37.40 -1.53 -12.72
CA PHE A 297 36.55 -0.59 -13.46
C PHE A 297 35.93 0.49 -12.54
N ILE A 298 36.23 1.75 -12.90
CA ILE A 298 35.73 3.04 -12.40
C ILE A 298 36.28 3.49 -11.04
N SER A 299 37.55 3.89 -11.04
CA SER A 299 37.91 5.15 -10.41
C SER A 299 37.31 6.29 -11.23
N SER A 300 36.33 7.00 -10.68
CA SER A 300 35.97 8.33 -11.18
C SER A 300 35.98 9.31 -10.03
N ASN A 301 37.16 9.91 -9.86
CA ASN A 301 37.25 11.27 -9.35
C ASN A 301 36.69 12.20 -10.43
N SER A 302 35.46 12.70 -10.26
CA SER A 302 35.05 14.03 -10.71
C SER A 302 33.68 14.47 -10.15
N THR A 303 33.74 15.32 -9.13
CA THR A 303 33.09 16.65 -9.11
C THR A 303 31.78 16.83 -9.90
N LYS A 304 30.65 16.67 -9.19
CA LYS A 304 29.48 17.58 -9.09
C LYS A 304 28.29 16.74 -8.65
N VAL A 305 28.00 16.75 -7.35
CA VAL A 305 26.76 16.19 -6.80
C VAL A 305 25.62 17.10 -7.24
N LEU A 306 25.15 16.91 -8.47
CA LEU A 306 23.84 17.38 -8.88
C LEU A 306 22.84 16.61 -8.01
N ASN A 307 22.03 17.33 -7.23
CA ASN A 307 20.92 16.77 -6.46
C ASN A 307 20.04 15.92 -7.39
N THR A 308 20.28 14.62 -7.43
CA THR A 308 19.50 13.71 -8.26
C THR A 308 18.17 13.46 -7.56
N HIS A 309 17.10 13.93 -8.20
CA HIS A 309 15.71 13.82 -7.72
C HIS A 309 15.33 12.41 -7.25
N ILE A 310 14.49 12.32 -6.21
CA ILE A 310 14.03 11.04 -5.64
C ILE A 310 13.37 10.12 -6.69
N GLU A 311 12.55 10.67 -7.58
CA GLU A 311 11.91 9.87 -8.64
C GLU A 311 12.96 9.23 -9.57
N ASN A 312 14.03 9.94 -9.92
CA ASN A 312 15.10 9.39 -10.75
C ASN A 312 15.82 8.22 -10.05
N LYS A 313 16.02 8.32 -8.73
CA LYS A 313 16.60 7.22 -7.93
C LYS A 313 15.66 6.02 -7.90
N ARG A 314 14.35 6.26 -7.76
CA ARG A 314 13.32 5.22 -7.81
C ARG A 314 13.27 4.53 -9.17
N GLU A 315 13.32 5.29 -10.27
CA GLU A 315 13.31 4.75 -11.62
C GLU A 315 14.52 3.86 -11.87
N ARG A 316 15.72 4.32 -11.50
CA ARG A 316 16.95 3.51 -11.57
C ARG A 316 16.86 2.24 -10.73
N PHE A 317 16.26 2.29 -9.54
CA PHE A 317 16.01 1.10 -8.73
C PHE A 317 15.03 0.12 -9.40
N ILE A 318 13.96 0.63 -10.01
CA ILE A 318 13.00 -0.22 -10.74
C ILE A 318 13.67 -0.87 -11.95
N GLU A 319 14.50 -0.12 -12.67
CA GLU A 319 15.26 -0.62 -13.82
C GLU A 319 16.29 -1.68 -13.42
N SER A 320 17.04 -1.47 -12.33
CA SER A 320 18.00 -2.46 -11.85
C SER A 320 17.32 -3.77 -11.46
N GLN A 321 16.20 -3.70 -10.74
CA GLN A 321 15.46 -4.90 -10.33
C GLN A 321 14.86 -5.64 -11.54
N LYS A 322 14.43 -4.92 -12.59
CA LYS A 322 14.01 -5.55 -13.85
C LYS A 322 15.14 -6.33 -14.52
N LEU A 323 16.39 -5.86 -14.44
CA LEU A 323 17.56 -6.57 -14.98
C LEU A 323 17.89 -7.83 -14.18
N ILE A 324 17.74 -7.80 -12.86
CA ILE A 324 18.09 -8.91 -11.97
C ILE A 324 17.10 -10.06 -12.02
N SER A 325 15.80 -9.78 -11.87
CA SER A 325 14.77 -10.81 -11.73
C SER A 325 13.68 -10.75 -12.80
N ASN A 326 13.55 -9.62 -13.48
CA ASN A 326 12.44 -9.29 -14.39
C ASN A 326 11.05 -9.52 -13.76
N ASP A 327 10.95 -9.51 -12.43
CA ASP A 327 9.71 -9.65 -11.70
C ASP A 327 9.27 -8.32 -11.08
N HIS A 328 8.21 -7.73 -11.64
CA HIS A 328 7.67 -6.46 -11.16
C HIS A 328 7.25 -6.53 -9.68
N CYS A 329 6.94 -7.72 -9.15
CA CYS A 329 6.59 -7.89 -7.73
C CYS A 329 7.76 -7.54 -6.79
N ASP A 330 9.00 -7.57 -7.28
CA ASP A 330 10.20 -7.26 -6.49
C ASP A 330 10.35 -5.77 -6.17
N THR A 331 9.45 -4.95 -6.70
CA THR A 331 9.40 -3.49 -6.50
C THR A 331 8.07 -3.02 -5.91
N THR A 332 7.14 -3.94 -5.61
CA THR A 332 5.79 -3.62 -5.14
C THR A 332 5.61 -3.92 -3.65
N ASP A 333 6.27 -3.17 -2.79
CA ASP A 333 6.12 -3.29 -1.33
C ASP A 333 4.63 -3.19 -0.89
N SER A 334 3.87 -2.27 -1.50
CA SER A 334 2.43 -2.08 -1.24
C SER A 334 1.57 -3.32 -1.52
N LEU A 335 1.96 -4.16 -2.49
CA LEU A 335 1.29 -5.43 -2.78
C LEU A 335 1.43 -6.40 -1.61
N TYR A 336 2.66 -6.56 -1.10
CA TYR A 336 2.91 -7.41 0.07
C TYR A 336 2.23 -6.84 1.31
N GLY A 337 2.31 -5.52 1.50
CA GLY A 337 1.56 -4.80 2.53
C GLY A 337 0.08 -5.17 2.49
N ALA A 338 -0.57 -5.15 1.32
CA ALA A 338 -1.97 -5.53 1.17
C ALA A 338 -2.26 -7.02 1.45
N PHE A 339 -1.41 -7.93 0.97
CA PHE A 339 -1.60 -9.37 1.20
C PHE A 339 -1.44 -9.74 2.68
N LEU A 340 -0.45 -9.15 3.35
CA LEU A 340 -0.24 -9.29 4.78
C LEU A 340 -1.45 -8.82 5.61
N GLN A 341 -2.32 -7.98 5.04
CA GLN A 341 -3.57 -7.56 5.69
C GLN A 341 -4.66 -8.65 5.69
N ASN A 342 -4.40 -9.84 5.15
CA ASN A 342 -5.37 -10.93 5.18
C ASN A 342 -5.59 -11.49 6.60
N SER A 343 -6.86 -11.75 6.96
CA SER A 343 -7.24 -12.31 8.26
C SER A 343 -6.57 -13.63 8.59
N ASP A 344 -6.37 -14.51 7.61
CA ASP A 344 -5.73 -15.81 7.84
C ASP A 344 -4.26 -15.66 8.23
N ILE A 345 -3.54 -14.72 7.62
CA ILE A 345 -2.16 -14.42 7.99
C ILE A 345 -2.08 -13.88 9.41
N TYR A 346 -2.95 -12.93 9.79
CA TYR A 346 -2.99 -12.44 11.17
C TYR A 346 -3.31 -13.54 12.18
N LYS A 347 -4.27 -14.43 11.86
CA LYS A 347 -4.58 -15.60 12.72
C LYS A 347 -3.35 -16.50 12.87
N ALA A 348 -2.61 -16.74 11.79
CA ALA A 348 -1.38 -17.52 11.84
C ALA A 348 -0.30 -16.83 12.69
N PHE A 349 -0.06 -15.53 12.52
CA PHE A 349 0.93 -14.79 13.30
C PHE A 349 0.55 -14.66 14.79
N ASN A 350 -0.75 -14.62 15.09
CA ASN A 350 -1.25 -14.58 16.47
C ASN A 350 -1.26 -15.95 17.16
N SER A 351 -1.18 -17.04 16.40
CA SER A 351 -1.04 -18.38 16.96
C SER A 351 0.33 -18.59 17.62
N LYS A 352 0.53 -19.70 18.34
CA LYS A 352 1.84 -20.03 18.92
C LYS A 352 2.76 -20.45 17.77
N ILE A 353 3.55 -19.52 17.24
CA ILE A 353 4.56 -19.77 16.20
C ILE A 353 5.94 -19.43 16.74
N HIS A 354 6.95 -20.15 16.25
CA HIS A 354 8.35 -19.82 16.53
C HIS A 354 9.03 -19.16 15.33
N THR A 355 8.64 -19.57 14.12
CA THR A 355 9.33 -19.15 12.90
C THR A 355 8.36 -18.74 11.80
N ILE A 356 8.70 -17.67 11.09
CA ILE A 356 8.14 -17.35 9.78
C ILE A 356 9.23 -17.63 8.75
N TRP A 357 8.95 -18.47 7.77
CA TRP A 357 9.93 -18.88 6.77
C TRP A 357 9.49 -18.45 5.36
N ASP A 358 10.38 -17.73 4.67
CA ASP A 358 10.30 -17.45 3.25
C ASP A 358 11.33 -18.31 2.49
N PRO A 359 10.93 -19.50 1.99
CA PRO A 359 11.82 -20.42 1.27
C PRO A 359 12.34 -19.91 -0.08
N PHE A 360 11.76 -18.82 -0.60
CA PHE A 360 12.14 -18.18 -1.85
C PHE A 360 12.27 -16.67 -1.63
N CYS A 361 13.12 -16.28 -0.67
CA CYS A 361 13.11 -14.91 -0.17
C CYS A 361 13.50 -13.86 -1.22
N GLY A 362 14.11 -14.27 -2.31
CA GLY A 362 14.50 -13.40 -3.40
C GLY A 362 15.31 -12.23 -2.90
N ASN A 363 14.91 -11.02 -3.28
CA ASN A 363 15.57 -9.78 -2.88
C ASN A 363 15.13 -9.26 -1.49
N GLY A 364 14.37 -10.04 -0.70
CA GLY A 364 14.00 -9.73 0.68
C GLY A 364 12.84 -8.74 0.90
N VAL A 365 12.10 -8.31 -0.14
CA VAL A 365 11.00 -7.34 0.05
C VAL A 365 9.89 -7.87 0.96
N LEU A 366 9.49 -9.13 0.79
CA LEU A 366 8.45 -9.75 1.61
C LEU A 366 8.88 -9.80 3.09
N ILE A 367 10.15 -10.14 3.36
CA ILE A 367 10.72 -10.13 4.71
C ILE A 367 10.65 -8.72 5.32
N CYS A 368 11.04 -7.66 4.57
CA CYS A 368 10.94 -6.28 5.05
C CYS A 368 9.51 -5.88 5.42
N GLU A 369 8.51 -6.25 4.63
CA GLU A 369 7.11 -5.93 4.93
C GLU A 369 6.55 -6.79 6.09
N ILE A 370 7.01 -8.04 6.26
CA ILE A 370 6.71 -8.85 7.46
C ILE A 370 7.28 -8.18 8.71
N ILE A 371 8.54 -7.74 8.68
CA ILE A 371 9.16 -7.00 9.79
C ILE A 371 8.38 -5.71 10.05
N SER A 372 8.02 -4.97 9.00
CA SER A 372 7.24 -3.73 9.13
C SER A 372 5.88 -3.97 9.77
N LEU A 373 5.23 -5.10 9.47
CA LEU A 373 3.97 -5.46 10.10
C LEU A 373 4.15 -5.82 11.57
N LEU A 374 5.09 -6.72 11.88
CA LEU A 374 5.35 -7.19 13.24
C LEU A 374 5.77 -6.04 14.15
N LEU A 375 6.61 -5.14 13.67
CA LEU A 375 7.08 -3.98 14.44
C LEU A 375 6.14 -2.77 14.33
N SER A 376 5.04 -2.88 13.59
CA SER A 376 4.08 -1.79 13.34
C SER A 376 4.78 -0.49 12.92
N LEU A 377 5.74 -0.61 12.01
CA LEU A 377 6.53 0.53 11.54
C LEU A 377 5.69 1.42 10.60
N PRO A 378 5.77 2.75 10.70
CA PRO A 378 5.07 3.65 9.79
C PRO A 378 5.72 3.71 8.40
N ASN A 379 5.06 4.31 7.43
CA ASN A 379 5.67 4.72 6.17
C ASN A 379 6.38 6.06 6.39
N PHE A 380 7.68 6.01 6.62
CA PHE A 380 8.49 7.23 6.55
C PHE A 380 8.75 7.58 5.10
N ASN A 381 8.34 8.78 4.73
CA ASN A 381 8.83 9.41 3.51
C ASN A 381 8.99 10.91 3.79
N GLN A 382 10.27 11.30 3.96
CA GLN A 382 10.70 12.63 4.40
C GLN A 382 10.23 13.74 3.45
N GLU A 383 9.96 13.40 2.18
CA GLU A 383 9.55 14.32 1.13
C GLU A 383 8.07 14.17 0.73
N THR A 384 7.23 13.51 1.55
CA THR A 384 5.77 13.36 1.29
C THR A 384 4.85 14.09 2.26
N PHE A 385 5.41 15.05 2.99
CA PHE A 385 4.63 16.17 3.52
C PHE A 385 4.69 17.45 2.66
N PRO A 386 5.04 17.46 1.35
CA PRO A 386 5.02 18.68 0.59
C PRO A 386 3.54 18.99 0.36
N ASN A 387 3.18 20.25 0.56
CA ASN A 387 1.91 20.85 0.15
C ASN A 387 0.72 20.81 1.12
N LEU A 388 0.83 20.21 2.30
CA LEU A 388 -0.04 20.62 3.39
C LEU A 388 0.58 21.85 4.04
N ARG A 389 0.41 23.02 3.40
CA ARG A 389 0.69 24.37 3.95
C ARG A 389 0.15 24.54 5.39
N THR A 390 -0.77 23.69 5.80
CA THR A 390 -1.43 23.63 7.11
C THR A 390 -0.68 22.85 8.20
N LEU A 391 0.48 22.25 7.93
CA LEU A 391 1.28 21.58 8.98
C LEU A 391 2.23 22.55 9.70
N GLU A 392 1.67 23.60 10.29
CA GLU A 392 2.30 24.27 11.46
C GLU A 392 2.49 23.30 12.65
N HIS A 393 2.04 22.05 12.51
CA HIS A 393 1.99 20.98 13.50
C HIS A 393 3.01 19.86 13.27
N ILE A 394 4.20 20.16 12.74
CA ILE A 394 5.33 19.21 12.64
C ILE A 394 5.63 18.53 14.00
N HIS A 395 5.35 19.19 15.12
CA HIS A 395 5.51 18.59 16.45
C HIS A 395 4.46 17.51 16.77
N ASP A 396 3.26 17.57 16.19
CA ASP A 396 2.15 16.64 16.50
C ASP A 396 2.27 15.31 15.75
N TYR A 397 2.93 15.24 14.59
CA TYR A 397 3.06 13.95 13.89
C TYR A 397 4.08 13.03 14.58
N LYS A 398 5.11 13.59 15.22
CA LYS A 398 6.14 12.81 15.90
C LYS A 398 5.58 12.10 17.12
N SER A 399 4.78 12.80 17.93
CA SER A 399 4.04 12.22 19.06
C SER A 399 3.02 11.18 18.60
N LEU A 400 2.38 11.41 17.45
CA LEU A 400 1.47 10.45 16.82
C LEU A 400 2.17 9.16 16.37
N ILE A 401 3.40 9.26 15.86
CA ILE A 401 4.23 8.09 15.53
C ILE A 401 4.64 7.33 16.79
N THR A 402 5.12 8.02 17.84
CA THR A 402 5.51 7.34 19.09
C THR A 402 4.30 6.64 19.71
N ASN A 403 3.16 7.32 19.80
CA ASN A 403 1.92 6.72 20.31
C ASN A 403 1.48 5.51 19.48
N TYR A 404 1.63 5.56 18.15
CA TYR A 404 1.28 4.44 17.28
C TYR A 404 2.16 3.22 17.55
N ILE A 405 3.47 3.44 17.67
CA ILE A 405 4.43 2.37 17.95
C ILE A 405 4.16 1.80 19.34
N ASP A 406 3.97 2.64 20.35
CA ASP A 406 3.74 2.20 21.73
C ASP A 406 2.46 1.34 21.84
N ILE A 407 1.35 1.78 21.24
CA ILE A 407 0.07 1.05 21.26
C ILE A 407 0.17 -0.30 20.54
N ASN A 408 0.87 -0.34 19.40
CA ASN A 408 0.94 -1.51 18.53
C ASN A 408 2.18 -2.39 18.76
N SER A 409 3.10 -2.01 19.64
CA SER A 409 4.30 -2.77 20.03
C SER A 409 4.01 -4.11 20.73
N LYS A 410 2.73 -4.51 20.80
CA LYS A 410 2.25 -5.76 21.41
C LYS A 410 2.61 -7.03 20.63
N PHE A 411 3.35 -6.94 19.52
CA PHE A 411 3.77 -8.12 18.76
C PHE A 411 4.96 -8.83 19.40
N LYS A 412 4.91 -10.16 19.32
CA LYS A 412 5.64 -11.11 20.16
C LYS A 412 7.15 -11.01 19.99
N VAL A 413 7.84 -10.61 21.06
CA VAL A 413 9.26 -10.91 21.26
C VAL A 413 9.42 -12.43 21.14
N GLY A 414 10.28 -12.91 20.23
CA GLY A 414 10.60 -14.34 20.08
C GLY A 414 10.16 -15.04 18.79
N ILE A 415 9.65 -14.31 17.79
CA ILE A 415 9.47 -14.87 16.42
C ILE A 415 10.77 -14.72 15.64
N ASN A 416 11.28 -15.82 15.09
CA ASN A 416 12.39 -15.83 14.15
C ASN A 416 11.87 -15.69 12.71
N ILE A 417 12.54 -14.89 11.89
CA ILE A 417 12.27 -14.84 10.45
C ILE A 417 13.43 -15.50 9.72
N VAL A 418 13.11 -16.51 8.91
CA VAL A 418 14.11 -17.20 8.11
C VAL A 418 13.83 -16.90 6.65
N GLY A 419 14.82 -16.37 5.95
CA GLY A 419 14.82 -16.28 4.50
C GLY A 419 15.79 -17.29 3.93
N SER A 420 15.42 -17.94 2.84
CA SER A 420 16.35 -18.77 2.07
C SER A 420 16.13 -18.62 0.58
N ASP A 421 17.21 -18.78 -0.18
CA ASP A 421 17.18 -18.82 -1.63
C ASP A 421 18.39 -19.61 -2.13
N THR A 422 18.28 -20.23 -3.31
CA THR A 422 19.41 -20.90 -3.95
C THR A 422 20.31 -19.93 -4.71
N SER A 423 19.81 -18.73 -5.01
CA SER A 423 20.56 -17.68 -5.70
C SER A 423 21.33 -16.81 -4.70
N HIS A 424 22.66 -16.94 -4.74
CA HIS A 424 23.55 -16.11 -3.93
C HIS A 424 23.35 -14.61 -4.22
N LEU A 425 23.17 -14.22 -5.49
CA LEU A 425 22.97 -12.82 -5.89
C LEU A 425 21.72 -12.21 -5.22
N LYS A 426 20.61 -12.95 -5.22
CA LYS A 426 19.37 -12.50 -4.56
C LYS A 426 19.55 -12.35 -3.04
N LEU A 427 20.32 -13.26 -2.41
CA LEU A 427 20.61 -13.17 -0.97
C LEU A 427 21.48 -11.97 -0.62
N VAL A 428 22.46 -11.64 -1.46
CA VAL A 428 23.26 -10.41 -1.30
C VAL A 428 22.35 -9.18 -1.35
N GLU A 429 21.41 -9.14 -2.30
CA GLU A 429 20.42 -8.05 -2.39
C GLU A 429 19.45 -8.02 -1.20
N ALA A 430 18.99 -9.18 -0.74
CA ALA A 430 18.15 -9.27 0.45
C ALA A 430 18.88 -8.73 1.68
N ASN A 431 20.16 -9.08 1.85
CA ASN A 431 20.97 -8.61 2.95
C ASN A 431 21.22 -7.09 2.88
N ASP A 432 21.57 -6.56 1.71
CA ASP A 432 21.72 -5.11 1.48
C ASP A 432 20.41 -4.37 1.77
N LYS A 433 19.28 -4.90 1.31
CA LYS A 433 17.95 -4.32 1.57
C LYS A 433 17.58 -4.33 3.05
N LEU A 434 17.81 -5.43 3.76
CA LEU A 434 17.57 -5.52 5.20
C LEU A 434 18.46 -4.55 5.99
N THR A 435 19.71 -4.37 5.55
CA THR A 435 20.64 -3.40 6.14
C THR A 435 20.13 -1.97 5.94
N LYS A 436 19.74 -1.63 4.70
CA LYS A 436 19.13 -0.33 4.38
C LYS A 436 17.85 -0.09 5.17
N PHE A 437 16.99 -1.10 5.27
CA PHE A 437 15.76 -1.06 6.05
C PHE A 437 16.03 -0.77 7.53
N SER A 438 16.92 -1.55 8.16
CA SER A 438 17.27 -1.42 9.57
C SER A 438 17.87 -0.04 9.87
N TYR A 439 18.84 0.39 9.07
CA TYR A 439 19.45 1.71 9.21
C TYR A 439 18.40 2.81 9.04
N PHE A 440 17.59 2.75 7.97
CA PHE A 440 16.59 3.75 7.66
C PHE A 440 15.65 3.97 8.84
N TYR A 441 15.02 2.90 9.35
CA TYR A 441 14.11 3.00 10.48
C TYR A 441 14.83 3.41 11.78
N SER A 442 16.06 2.95 12.01
CA SER A 442 16.84 3.37 13.19
C SER A 442 17.10 4.88 13.20
N ARG A 443 17.41 5.48 12.04
CA ARG A 443 17.65 6.93 11.91
C ARG A 443 16.36 7.72 12.08
N GLN A 444 15.27 7.31 11.41
CA GLN A 444 13.99 8.01 11.50
C GLN A 444 13.44 7.98 12.94
N LEU A 445 13.47 6.82 13.59
CA LEU A 445 12.95 6.68 14.95
C LEU A 445 13.81 7.42 15.98
N LYS A 446 15.15 7.40 15.85
CA LYS A 446 16.04 8.23 16.69
C LYS A 446 15.71 9.72 16.57
N SER A 447 15.51 10.21 15.35
CA SER A 447 15.16 11.62 15.09
C SER A 447 13.80 12.00 15.70
N VAL A 448 12.81 11.10 15.64
CA VAL A 448 11.51 11.30 16.28
C VAL A 448 11.65 11.41 17.79
N ILE A 449 12.41 10.49 18.41
CA ILE A 449 12.60 10.45 19.87
C ILE A 449 13.35 11.67 20.40
N GLN A 450 14.47 12.05 19.77
CA GLN A 450 15.31 13.17 20.21
C GLN A 450 14.55 14.50 20.24
N SER A 451 13.62 14.71 19.31
CA SER A 451 12.82 15.94 19.26
C SER A 451 11.62 15.99 20.22
N CYS A 452 11.27 14.88 20.86
CA CYS A 452 10.10 14.81 21.74
C CYS A 452 10.45 15.02 23.24
N ARG A 453 11.73 15.25 23.62
CA ARG A 453 12.13 15.42 25.03
C ARG A 453 13.26 16.45 25.24
N PRO A 454 13.07 17.47 26.11
CA PRO A 454 14.17 18.25 26.66
C PRO A 454 14.60 17.71 28.04
N SER A 455 15.91 17.43 28.20
CA SER A 455 16.69 17.30 29.46
C SER A 455 16.48 16.06 30.38
N PRO A 456 17.35 15.84 31.39
CA PRO A 456 18.27 14.71 31.46
C PRO A 456 17.77 13.64 32.44
N PHE A 457 17.23 12.55 31.91
CA PHE A 457 17.10 11.30 32.65
C PHE A 457 17.71 10.18 31.82
N LEU A 458 18.92 9.79 32.23
CA LEU A 458 19.75 8.77 31.60
C LEU A 458 19.21 7.33 31.80
N GLU A 459 18.12 7.12 32.52
CA GLU A 459 17.68 5.79 32.95
C GLU A 459 16.67 5.08 32.01
N MET A 460 16.22 5.70 30.92
CA MET A 460 15.41 5.04 29.88
C MET A 460 16.22 4.48 28.70
N GLN A 461 17.55 4.42 28.80
CA GLN A 461 18.36 3.61 27.87
C GLN A 461 17.93 2.12 27.88
N SER A 462 17.26 1.64 28.94
CA SER A 462 16.79 0.26 29.10
C SER A 462 15.55 -0.11 28.27
N LEU A 463 14.66 0.83 27.93
CA LEU A 463 13.47 0.52 27.11
C LEU A 463 13.80 0.42 25.62
N TYR A 464 14.83 1.14 25.16
CA TYR A 464 15.25 1.19 23.75
C TYR A 464 16.62 0.55 23.47
N GLY A 465 17.34 0.05 24.47
CA GLY A 465 18.34 -1.03 24.29
C GLY A 465 17.71 -2.29 23.64
N SER A 466 16.39 -2.34 23.61
CA SER A 466 15.56 -3.28 22.87
C SER A 466 15.62 -3.21 21.34
N TYR A 467 16.49 -2.43 20.69
CA TYR A 467 16.66 -2.59 19.22
C TYR A 467 17.35 -3.91 18.82
N HIS A 468 17.64 -4.78 19.80
CA HIS A 468 17.72 -6.24 19.65
C HIS A 468 16.35 -6.94 19.39
N LYS A 469 15.24 -6.20 19.25
CA LYS A 469 13.87 -6.69 18.94
C LYS A 469 13.48 -6.58 17.47
N ILE A 470 14.40 -6.39 16.52
CA ILE A 470 14.09 -6.85 15.17
C ILE A 470 13.90 -8.37 15.31
N PRO A 471 12.80 -8.97 14.84
CA PRO A 471 12.70 -10.43 14.82
C PRO A 471 14.00 -10.98 14.23
N PHE A 472 14.62 -11.97 14.87
CA PHE A 472 15.93 -12.46 14.44
C PHE A 472 15.80 -12.94 13.00
N VAL A 473 16.40 -12.19 12.07
CA VAL A 473 16.34 -12.49 10.64
C VAL A 473 17.62 -13.21 10.26
N THR A 474 17.48 -14.42 9.74
CA THR A 474 18.60 -15.17 9.17
C THR A 474 18.34 -15.44 7.70
N LEU A 475 19.34 -15.18 6.87
CA LEU A 475 19.35 -15.52 5.47
C LEU A 475 20.25 -16.73 5.25
N HIS A 476 19.75 -17.73 4.53
CA HIS A 476 20.48 -18.97 4.26
C HIS A 476 20.59 -19.22 2.77
N HIS A 477 21.81 -19.43 2.30
CA HIS A 477 22.07 -19.92 0.94
C HIS A 477 21.89 -21.44 0.93
N SER A 478 20.64 -21.87 0.81
CA SER A 478 20.31 -23.29 0.83
C SER A 478 19.04 -23.56 0.06
N SER A 479 18.87 -24.83 -0.31
CA SER A 479 17.64 -25.29 -0.92
C SER A 479 16.52 -25.41 0.13
N ILE A 480 15.29 -25.53 -0.34
CA ILE A 480 14.13 -25.71 0.56
C ILE A 480 14.23 -27.03 1.34
N GLU A 481 14.88 -28.06 0.79
CA GLU A 481 15.02 -29.37 1.43
C GLU A 481 15.85 -29.28 2.70
N ASP A 482 17.02 -28.65 2.58
CA ASP A 482 18.04 -28.59 3.63
C ASP A 482 17.51 -27.89 4.89
N ILE A 483 16.72 -26.84 4.68
CA ILE A 483 16.18 -26.04 5.76
C ILE A 483 14.89 -26.63 6.32
N SER A 484 14.07 -27.27 5.48
CA SER A 484 12.74 -27.73 5.88
C SER A 484 12.80 -28.59 7.14
N SER A 485 13.71 -29.56 7.24
CA SER A 485 13.85 -30.49 8.38
C SER A 485 14.07 -29.79 9.73
N HIS A 486 14.61 -28.57 9.73
CA HIS A 486 14.90 -27.78 10.93
C HIS A 486 13.73 -26.87 11.34
N MET A 487 12.72 -26.72 10.49
CA MET A 487 11.53 -25.92 10.78
C MET A 487 10.59 -26.70 11.69
N ARG A 488 10.07 -26.07 12.74
CA ARG A 488 9.00 -26.62 13.59
C ARG A 488 8.07 -25.50 13.98
N ASN A 489 6.77 -25.77 13.96
CA ASN A 489 5.75 -24.80 14.37
C ASN A 489 5.91 -23.48 13.57
N THR A 490 6.10 -23.63 12.26
CA THR A 490 6.51 -22.59 11.32
C THR A 490 5.34 -22.18 10.45
N VAL A 491 5.25 -20.88 10.15
CA VAL A 491 4.41 -20.36 9.06
C VAL A 491 5.29 -20.16 7.83
N ILE A 492 4.93 -20.80 6.72
CA ILE A 492 5.55 -20.52 5.42
C ILE A 492 4.79 -19.37 4.77
N LEU A 493 5.50 -18.31 4.41
CA LEU A 493 4.93 -17.19 3.65
C LEU A 493 5.97 -16.76 2.61
N THR A 494 5.66 -16.99 1.34
CA THR A 494 6.66 -16.82 0.27
C THR A 494 6.08 -16.23 -1.01
N LYS A 495 6.93 -15.50 -1.75
CA LYS A 495 6.67 -15.15 -3.15
C LYS A 495 7.29 -16.22 -4.04
N VAL A 496 6.43 -16.98 -4.72
CA VAL A 496 6.88 -18.04 -5.61
C VAL A 496 7.68 -17.42 -6.77
N PRO A 497 8.87 -17.97 -7.11
CA PRO A 497 9.66 -17.50 -8.24
C PRO A 497 8.85 -17.55 -9.53
N TYR A 498 8.64 -16.41 -10.17
CA TYR A 498 7.99 -16.38 -11.48
C TYR A 498 8.95 -16.86 -12.56
N THR A 499 8.48 -17.78 -13.40
CA THR A 499 9.21 -18.21 -14.59
C THR A 499 8.28 -18.16 -15.79
N ASN A 500 8.76 -17.59 -16.89
CA ASN A 500 8.03 -17.63 -18.14
C ASN A 500 8.10 -19.06 -18.70
N LEU A 501 6.95 -19.72 -18.78
CA LEU A 501 6.85 -21.13 -19.20
C LEU A 501 7.16 -21.34 -20.69
N LYS A 502 7.30 -20.25 -21.46
CA LYS A 502 7.71 -20.30 -22.87
C LYS A 502 9.24 -20.39 -23.05
N GLY A 503 10.03 -20.36 -21.98
CA GLY A 503 11.50 -20.39 -22.03
C GLY A 503 12.15 -21.68 -21.53
N SER A 504 13.47 -21.77 -21.71
CA SER A 504 14.33 -22.90 -21.29
C SER A 504 14.26 -23.20 -19.78
N ASN A 505 13.86 -22.23 -18.96
CA ASN A 505 13.73 -22.36 -17.50
C ASN A 505 12.41 -23.02 -17.03
N ARG A 506 11.56 -23.52 -17.95
CA ARG A 506 10.31 -24.20 -17.59
C ARG A 506 10.55 -25.44 -16.72
N LEU A 507 11.49 -26.29 -17.11
CA LEU A 507 11.72 -27.58 -16.42
C LEU A 507 12.25 -27.40 -15.00
N SER A 508 13.14 -26.42 -14.78
CA SER A 508 13.67 -26.11 -13.46
C SER A 508 12.57 -25.57 -12.53
N ALA A 509 11.71 -24.70 -13.02
CA ALA A 509 10.56 -24.20 -12.27
C ALA A 509 9.56 -25.30 -11.89
N VAL A 510 9.22 -26.16 -12.85
CA VAL A 510 8.30 -27.29 -12.59
C VAL A 510 8.89 -28.24 -11.55
N ARG A 511 10.18 -28.56 -11.63
CA ARG A 511 10.87 -29.37 -10.62
C ARG A 511 10.81 -28.69 -9.26
N LEU A 512 11.09 -27.39 -9.19
CA LEU A 512 11.02 -26.60 -7.95
C LEU A 512 9.62 -26.64 -7.32
N TYR A 513 8.57 -26.43 -8.10
CA TYR A 513 7.19 -26.44 -7.60
C TYR A 513 6.77 -27.83 -7.11
N LYS A 514 7.12 -28.90 -7.83
CA LYS A 514 6.87 -30.28 -7.39
C LYS A 514 7.57 -30.57 -6.07
N LYS A 515 8.84 -30.17 -5.95
CA LYS A 515 9.65 -30.39 -4.76
C LYS A 515 9.11 -29.62 -3.56
N PHE A 516 8.71 -28.36 -3.75
CA PHE A 516 7.99 -27.56 -2.75
C PHE A 516 6.72 -28.28 -2.28
N GLY A 517 5.90 -28.76 -3.23
CA GLY A 517 4.67 -29.49 -2.94
C GLY A 517 4.89 -30.76 -2.13
N GLN A 518 5.93 -31.54 -2.47
CA GLN A 518 6.31 -32.76 -1.75
C GLN A 518 6.72 -32.47 -0.31
N ILE A 519 7.54 -31.45 -0.07
CA ILE A 519 8.03 -31.08 1.28
C ILE A 519 6.91 -30.53 2.15
N VAL A 520 6.06 -29.68 1.58
CA VAL A 520 4.93 -29.13 2.32
C VAL A 520 3.91 -30.23 2.61
N GLY A 521 3.57 -31.05 1.61
CA GLY A 521 2.56 -32.10 1.72
C GLY A 521 2.98 -33.31 2.56
N SER A 522 4.27 -33.57 2.73
CA SER A 522 4.78 -34.67 3.57
C SER A 522 4.69 -34.37 5.07
N ARG A 523 4.31 -33.15 5.44
CA ARG A 523 4.34 -32.66 6.81
C ARG A 523 3.07 -31.93 7.18
N SER A 524 2.56 -32.22 8.37
CA SER A 524 1.34 -31.61 8.92
C SER A 524 1.60 -30.63 10.05
N ASP A 525 2.87 -30.44 10.46
CA ASP A 525 3.26 -29.58 11.58
C ASP A 525 3.44 -28.10 11.18
N TRP A 526 3.15 -27.76 9.92
CA TRP A 526 3.04 -26.38 9.46
C TRP A 526 1.84 -25.69 10.10
N VAL A 527 2.06 -24.51 10.69
CA VAL A 527 0.97 -23.70 11.25
C VAL A 527 0.13 -23.06 10.15
N GLY A 528 0.76 -22.74 9.02
CA GLY A 528 0.10 -22.27 7.82
C GLY A 528 1.09 -22.12 6.68
N VAL A 529 0.63 -22.41 5.46
CA VAL A 529 1.45 -22.26 4.24
C VAL A 529 0.74 -21.31 3.29
N TYR A 530 1.40 -20.20 3.01
CA TYR A 530 0.91 -19.11 2.20
C TYR A 530 1.88 -18.84 1.05
N ALA A 531 1.34 -18.73 -0.16
CA ALA A 531 2.13 -18.53 -1.36
C ALA A 531 1.55 -17.38 -2.21
N ILE A 532 2.41 -16.45 -2.61
CA ILE A 532 2.06 -15.41 -3.57
C ILE A 532 2.50 -15.90 -4.95
N SER A 533 1.55 -16.11 -5.85
CA SER A 533 1.80 -16.63 -7.20
C SER A 533 1.21 -15.75 -8.29
N ARG A 534 1.89 -15.68 -9.44
CA ARG A 534 1.43 -15.00 -10.67
C ARG A 534 0.80 -15.94 -11.69
N SER A 535 0.92 -17.25 -11.50
CA SER A 535 0.41 -18.24 -12.45
C SER A 535 -0.28 -19.41 -11.76
N HIS A 536 -1.20 -20.03 -12.48
CA HIS A 536 -1.86 -21.27 -12.05
C HIS A 536 -0.91 -22.47 -12.05
N SER A 537 0.24 -22.36 -12.71
CA SER A 537 1.19 -23.47 -12.84
C SER A 537 1.79 -23.86 -11.51
N PHE A 538 2.03 -22.91 -10.61
CA PHE A 538 2.44 -23.22 -9.24
C PHE A 538 1.40 -24.09 -8.52
N GLU A 539 0.13 -23.68 -8.56
CA GLU A 539 -0.98 -24.43 -7.95
C GLU A 539 -1.09 -25.85 -8.52
N TYR A 540 -0.89 -25.99 -9.84
CA TYR A 540 -0.94 -27.27 -10.52
C TYR A 540 0.24 -28.18 -10.17
N TYR A 541 1.48 -27.70 -10.33
CA TYR A 541 2.67 -28.54 -10.20
C TYR A 541 3.06 -28.86 -8.76
N THR A 542 2.61 -28.06 -7.78
CA THR A 542 2.77 -28.44 -6.37
C THR A 542 1.93 -29.65 -5.98
N GLY A 543 0.83 -29.94 -6.69
CA GLY A 543 -0.08 -31.03 -6.34
C GLY A 543 -0.78 -30.84 -5.00
N LEU A 544 -0.83 -29.61 -4.48
CA LEU A 544 -1.51 -29.25 -3.24
C LEU A 544 -2.85 -28.58 -3.54
N GLU A 545 -3.81 -28.71 -2.62
CA GLU A 545 -5.08 -27.98 -2.72
C GLU A 545 -4.91 -26.57 -2.14
N TRP A 546 -5.07 -25.55 -3.01
CA TRP A 546 -4.88 -24.15 -2.66
C TRP A 546 -6.20 -23.39 -2.62
N ASN A 547 -6.44 -22.70 -1.51
CA ASN A 547 -7.52 -21.72 -1.37
C ASN A 547 -7.00 -20.34 -1.77
N THR A 548 -7.67 -19.67 -2.71
CA THR A 548 -7.33 -18.30 -3.08
C THR A 548 -7.89 -17.33 -2.04
N LEU A 549 -7.01 -16.71 -1.25
CA LEU A 549 -7.38 -15.74 -0.22
C LEU A 549 -7.52 -14.31 -0.75
N ALA A 550 -6.78 -13.99 -1.82
CA ALA A 550 -6.83 -12.70 -2.49
C ALA A 550 -6.41 -12.85 -3.94
N LYS A 551 -6.95 -12.00 -4.82
CA LYS A 551 -6.58 -11.93 -6.23
C LYS A 551 -6.52 -10.47 -6.65
N CYS A 552 -5.48 -10.08 -7.36
CA CYS A 552 -5.35 -8.75 -7.95
C CYS A 552 -4.76 -8.83 -9.35
N THR A 553 -4.87 -7.74 -10.09
CA THR A 553 -4.31 -7.63 -11.44
C THR A 553 -3.25 -6.53 -11.49
N ASN A 554 -2.12 -6.80 -12.14
CA ASN A 554 -1.16 -5.75 -12.43
C ASN A 554 -1.60 -4.89 -13.64
N SER A 555 -0.81 -3.88 -14.01
CA SER A 555 -1.12 -3.00 -15.15
C SER A 555 -1.04 -3.69 -16.51
N LYS A 556 -0.39 -4.85 -16.60
CA LYS A 556 -0.31 -5.69 -17.80
C LYS A 556 -1.44 -6.72 -17.89
N GLY A 557 -2.30 -6.80 -16.87
CA GLY A 557 -3.36 -7.79 -16.78
C GLY A 557 -2.96 -9.10 -16.10
N ASP A 558 -1.70 -9.27 -15.68
CA ASP A 558 -1.28 -10.49 -14.97
C ASP A 558 -2.03 -10.60 -13.66
N ILE A 559 -2.55 -11.81 -13.41
CA ILE A 559 -3.23 -12.16 -12.18
C ILE A 559 -2.20 -12.53 -11.12
N ILE A 560 -2.24 -11.87 -9.98
CA ILE A 560 -1.44 -12.21 -8.80
C ILE A 560 -2.39 -12.67 -7.71
N LYS A 561 -2.08 -13.79 -7.06
CA LYS A 561 -2.90 -14.40 -6.02
C LYS A 561 -2.12 -14.56 -4.73
N LEU A 562 -2.81 -14.38 -3.61
CA LEU A 562 -2.40 -14.92 -2.32
C LEU A 562 -3.14 -16.24 -2.12
N LEU A 563 -2.39 -17.31 -1.98
CA LEU A 563 -2.89 -18.67 -1.81
C LEU A 563 -2.64 -19.14 -0.38
N LYS A 564 -3.53 -19.98 0.14
CA LYS A 564 -3.37 -20.71 1.40
C LYS A 564 -3.56 -22.20 1.13
N TRP A 565 -2.61 -23.01 1.57
CA TRP A 565 -2.76 -24.46 1.48
C TRP A 565 -3.88 -24.95 2.41
N SER A 566 -4.74 -25.84 1.93
CA SER A 566 -5.87 -26.38 2.72
C SER A 566 -5.43 -27.40 3.78
N GLY A 567 -4.19 -27.90 3.71
CA GLY A 567 -3.71 -29.05 4.46
C GLY A 567 -3.89 -30.38 3.71
N LYS A 568 -4.45 -30.37 2.49
CA LYS A 568 -4.67 -31.58 1.68
C LYS A 568 -3.84 -31.56 0.40
N THR A 569 -3.52 -32.76 -0.08
CA THR A 569 -3.02 -32.96 -1.44
C THR A 569 -4.18 -32.89 -2.43
N ARG A 570 -3.89 -32.47 -3.66
CA ARG A 570 -4.88 -32.38 -4.72
C ARG A 570 -5.10 -33.76 -5.31
N TRP A 571 -6.30 -34.30 -5.13
CA TRP A 571 -6.73 -35.55 -5.76
C TRP A 571 -7.33 -35.24 -7.13
N PHE A 572 -6.78 -35.85 -8.17
CA PHE A 572 -7.40 -35.92 -9.50
C PHE A 572 -8.11 -37.26 -9.59
N LYS A 573 -9.41 -37.27 -9.92
CA LYS A 573 -10.16 -38.54 -10.00
C LYS A 573 -9.78 -39.33 -11.24
N THR A 574 -9.43 -38.65 -12.33
CA THR A 574 -8.99 -39.29 -13.58
C THR A 574 -7.75 -38.61 -14.20
N PRO A 575 -6.94 -39.35 -14.99
CA PRO A 575 -5.87 -38.76 -15.80
C PRO A 575 -6.36 -37.71 -16.80
N GLU A 576 -7.59 -37.84 -17.28
CA GLU A 576 -8.24 -36.92 -18.22
C GLU A 576 -8.58 -35.58 -17.56
N GLU A 577 -9.05 -35.56 -16.32
CA GLU A 577 -9.24 -34.32 -15.54
C GLU A 577 -7.92 -33.55 -15.38
N LYS A 578 -6.82 -34.29 -15.22
CA LYS A 578 -5.47 -33.74 -15.10
C LYS A 578 -4.98 -33.14 -16.42
N ILE A 579 -5.24 -33.80 -17.55
CA ILE A 579 -4.89 -33.32 -18.90
C ILE A 579 -5.79 -32.14 -19.32
N ASN A 580 -7.09 -32.20 -19.07
CA ASN A 580 -8.04 -31.13 -19.40
C ASN A 580 -7.73 -29.84 -18.63
N GLN A 581 -7.24 -29.93 -17.40
CA GLN A 581 -6.74 -28.74 -16.70
C GLN A 581 -5.42 -28.23 -17.26
N LEU A 582 -4.47 -29.12 -17.60
CA LEU A 582 -3.23 -28.72 -18.28
C LEU A 582 -3.51 -27.92 -19.55
N ASN A 583 -4.46 -28.38 -20.36
CA ASN A 583 -4.85 -27.74 -21.62
C ASN A 583 -5.59 -26.40 -21.40
N LYS A 584 -6.21 -26.18 -20.23
CA LYS A 584 -6.75 -24.87 -19.83
C LYS A 584 -5.66 -23.85 -19.45
N PHE A 585 -4.40 -24.26 -19.28
CA PHE A 585 -3.31 -23.39 -18.86
C PHE A 585 -2.43 -22.86 -20.00
N ASP A 586 -2.67 -23.28 -21.25
CA ASP A 586 -1.97 -22.79 -22.45
C ASP A 586 -2.89 -21.89 -23.31
N PHE A 587 -3.26 -20.71 -22.83
CA PHE A 587 -3.67 -19.56 -23.68
C PHE A 587 -3.33 -18.23 -23.02
#